data_AF-A7S0G3-F1
#
_entry.id   AF-A7S0G3-F1
#
_cell.length_a   1.000
_cell.length_b   1.000
_cell.length_c   1.000
_cell.angle_alpha   90.00
_cell.angle_beta   90.00
_cell.angle_gamma   90.00
#
_symmetry.space_group_name_H-M   'P 1'
#
loop_
_entity.id
_entity.type
_entity.pdbx_description
1 polymer ?
#
loop_
_entity_poly.entity_id
_entity_poly.type
_entity_poly.pdbx_seq_one_letter_code
_entity_poly.pdbx_strand_id
1 'polypeptide(L)'
;RFGIKGKALRIELIIYTNKEGRNAQGCPIARWVIRRSGNDEKVLVLVRKRPGHHCSMALVVTSVVIWEGISEERGHSLYKELSGLIPENAAPTIRRCGLNDSKSCACQGVGEDTCGASFSFGCSWNMYFNGCKFARSKSPRKYKLLDSSKEETLERILEGIATEIAPVYSKAAPVAFANQTREERNGHECRIGHSAVGRPFSGVTCCMDFCAHSHRDKQNMDGGATVVCTLLKPGCAQPEDEQLHVLPLYQLLSKD
;
A
#
# COMPACT_ATOMS: atom_id res chain seq x y z
N ARG A 1 15.44 -14.21 -5.51
CA ARG A 1 13.99 -14.07 -5.76
C ARG A 1 13.71 -13.55 -7.16
N PHE A 2 14.22 -12.38 -7.54
CA PHE A 2 13.96 -11.78 -8.85
C PHE A 2 14.96 -12.14 -9.97
N GLY A 3 15.94 -13.01 -9.71
CA GLY A 3 17.02 -13.28 -10.68
C GLY A 3 18.00 -12.12 -10.89
N ILE A 4 17.76 -10.95 -10.29
CA ILE A 4 18.62 -9.77 -10.36
C ILE A 4 19.84 -9.88 -9.43
N LYS A 5 20.95 -9.26 -9.85
CA LYS A 5 22.22 -9.18 -9.11
C LYS A 5 22.90 -7.83 -9.40
N GLY A 6 23.96 -7.52 -8.64
CA GLY A 6 24.77 -6.32 -8.86
C GLY A 6 23.97 -5.03 -8.67
N LYS A 7 24.20 -4.04 -9.53
CA LYS A 7 23.59 -2.69 -9.46
C LYS A 7 22.06 -2.69 -9.50
N ALA A 8 21.44 -3.75 -10.00
CA ALA A 8 19.98 -3.89 -10.05
C ALA A 8 19.33 -4.12 -8.68
N LEU A 9 20.11 -4.53 -7.67
CA LEU A 9 19.63 -4.77 -6.31
C LEU A 9 20.35 -3.86 -5.32
N ARG A 10 19.58 -3.01 -4.64
CA ARG A 10 20.05 -2.20 -3.52
C ARG A 10 19.52 -2.75 -2.21
N ILE A 11 20.40 -2.91 -1.22
CA ILE A 11 20.03 -3.30 0.14
C ILE A 11 20.47 -2.18 1.07
N GLU A 12 19.53 -1.70 1.88
CA GLU A 12 19.82 -0.72 2.93
C GLU A 12 19.48 -1.31 4.30
N LEU A 13 20.43 -1.17 5.23
CA LEU A 13 20.25 -1.60 6.62
C LEU A 13 19.55 -0.50 7.41
N ILE A 14 18.54 -0.89 8.16
CA ILE A 14 17.82 -0.01 9.08
C ILE A 14 17.88 -0.56 10.50
N ILE A 15 17.84 0.35 11.47
CA ILE A 15 17.74 0.02 12.89
C ILE A 15 16.45 0.59 13.46
N TYR A 16 15.81 -0.19 14.32
CA TYR A 16 14.61 0.21 15.03
C TYR A 16 14.99 1.01 16.28
N THR A 17 14.45 2.22 16.43
CA THR A 17 14.93 3.20 17.43
C THR A 17 14.00 3.38 18.62
N ASN A 18 12.78 2.82 18.60
CA ASN A 18 11.69 3.13 19.54
C ASN A 18 11.28 4.61 19.62
N LYS A 19 11.83 5.48 18.77
CA LYS A 19 11.56 6.92 18.77
C LYS A 19 10.88 7.29 17.46
N GLU A 20 9.65 7.74 17.55
CA GLU A 20 8.85 8.13 16.40
C GLU A 20 9.28 9.50 15.85
N GLY A 21 9.61 9.56 14.56
CA GLY A 21 9.79 10.81 13.83
C GLY A 21 8.44 11.46 13.51
N ARG A 22 8.15 12.58 14.18
CA ARG A 22 6.95 13.42 13.97
C ARG A 22 7.26 14.89 14.26
N ASN A 23 6.48 15.82 13.71
CA ASN A 23 6.59 17.24 14.01
C ASN A 23 6.00 17.58 15.40
N ALA A 24 6.04 18.85 15.80
CA ALA A 24 5.52 19.31 17.10
C ALA A 24 4.02 19.04 17.28
N GLN A 25 3.26 19.01 16.19
CA GLN A 25 1.83 18.71 16.14
C GLN A 25 1.53 17.20 16.07
N GLY A 26 2.55 16.34 16.07
CA GLY A 26 2.40 14.89 15.97
C GLY A 26 2.09 14.37 14.56
N CYS A 27 2.33 15.17 13.52
CA CYS A 27 2.13 14.78 12.12
C CYS A 27 3.40 14.14 11.53
N PRO A 28 3.30 13.31 10.48
CA PRO A 28 4.44 12.61 9.89
C PRO A 28 5.52 13.54 9.35
N ILE A 29 6.78 13.16 9.51
CA ILE A 29 7.93 13.82 8.87
C ILE A 29 8.90 12.77 8.32
N ALA A 30 9.60 13.08 7.24
CA ALA A 30 10.74 12.31 6.78
C ALA A 30 12.05 12.92 7.31
N ARG A 31 12.90 12.10 7.95
CA ARG A 31 14.26 12.52 8.36
C ARG A 31 15.32 12.18 7.31
N TRP A 32 15.08 11.10 6.56
CA TRP A 32 15.92 10.66 5.45
C TRP A 32 15.01 10.19 4.33
N VAL A 33 15.44 10.40 3.09
CA VAL A 33 14.71 9.98 1.90
C VAL A 33 15.61 9.06 1.08
N ILE A 34 15.16 7.83 0.85
CA ILE A 34 15.84 6.89 -0.05
C ILE A 34 15.19 7.03 -1.42
N ARG A 35 15.91 7.63 -2.36
CA ARG A 35 15.52 7.71 -3.76
C ARG A 35 16.15 6.58 -4.55
N ARG A 36 15.49 6.18 -5.64
CA ARG A 36 16.08 5.31 -6.66
C ARG A 36 17.42 5.91 -7.10
N SER A 37 18.50 5.14 -7.01
CA SER A 37 19.84 5.66 -7.35
C SER A 37 20.05 5.88 -8.85
N GLY A 38 19.29 5.18 -9.69
CA GLY A 38 19.29 5.33 -11.14
C GLY A 38 18.48 4.22 -11.81
N ASN A 39 18.40 4.26 -13.14
CA ASN A 39 17.61 3.30 -13.93
C ASN A 39 18.12 1.85 -13.84
N ASP A 40 19.40 1.67 -13.53
CA ASP A 40 19.99 0.36 -13.27
C ASP A 40 19.39 -0.29 -12.02
N GLU A 41 19.08 0.48 -10.98
CA GLU A 41 18.47 -0.04 -9.74
C GLU A 41 17.03 -0.46 -10.02
N LYS A 42 16.73 -1.75 -9.83
CA LYS A 42 15.38 -2.31 -10.08
C LYS A 42 14.62 -2.62 -8.80
N VAL A 43 15.33 -3.03 -7.75
CA VAL A 43 14.75 -3.39 -6.46
C VAL A 43 15.57 -2.80 -5.32
N LEU A 44 14.87 -2.15 -4.38
CA LEU A 44 15.40 -1.75 -3.08
C LEU A 44 14.82 -2.67 -2.00
N VAL A 45 15.66 -3.17 -1.12
CA VAL A 45 15.26 -3.97 0.05
C VAL A 45 15.72 -3.28 1.32
N LEU A 46 14.78 -2.94 2.19
CA LEU A 46 15.07 -2.41 3.53
C LEU A 46 15.14 -3.58 4.51
N VAL A 47 16.28 -3.74 5.17
CA VAL A 47 16.56 -4.87 6.05
C VAL A 47 16.83 -4.35 7.47
N ARG A 48 15.98 -4.76 8.41
CA ARG A 48 16.17 -4.48 9.82
C ARG A 48 17.24 -5.40 10.40
N LYS A 49 18.30 -4.82 10.94
CA LYS A 49 19.25 -5.53 11.82
C LYS A 49 18.66 -5.64 13.22
N ARG A 50 18.53 -6.86 13.73
CA ARG A 50 18.06 -7.09 15.11
C ARG A 50 19.24 -6.97 16.08
N PRO A 51 19.21 -6.02 17.03
CA PRO A 51 20.32 -5.83 17.97
C PRO A 51 20.64 -7.11 18.75
N GLY A 52 21.92 -7.46 18.86
CA GLY A 52 22.41 -8.61 19.62
C GLY A 52 22.19 -9.99 18.99
N HIS A 53 21.51 -10.09 17.84
CA HIS A 53 21.28 -11.36 17.18
C HIS A 53 22.41 -11.73 16.20
N HIS A 54 22.87 -12.98 16.29
CA HIS A 54 23.85 -13.59 15.38
C HIS A 54 23.32 -14.86 14.69
N CYS A 55 22.02 -15.15 14.84
CA CYS A 55 21.38 -16.31 14.24
C CYS A 55 20.94 -16.06 12.79
N SER A 56 20.40 -17.08 12.13
CA SER A 56 19.84 -16.99 10.76
C SER A 56 18.73 -15.93 10.60
N MET A 57 18.14 -15.48 11.71
CA MET A 57 17.10 -14.45 11.74
C MET A 57 17.63 -13.09 12.23
N ALA A 58 18.94 -12.85 12.23
CA ALA A 58 19.54 -11.57 12.65
C ALA A 58 19.13 -10.38 11.75
N LEU A 59 18.83 -10.67 10.49
CA LEU A 59 18.37 -9.71 9.49
C LEU A 59 16.93 -10.04 9.07
N VAL A 60 16.06 -9.03 9.10
CA VAL A 60 14.64 -9.20 8.74
C VAL A 60 14.26 -8.16 7.67
N VAL A 61 13.81 -8.63 6.52
CA VAL A 61 13.26 -7.76 5.47
C VAL A 61 12.04 -7.04 6.01
N THR A 62 12.05 -5.71 5.96
CA THR A 62 10.96 -4.85 6.43
C THR A 62 10.16 -4.26 5.28
N SER A 63 10.82 -3.93 4.16
CA SER A 63 10.17 -3.44 2.95
C SER A 63 10.93 -3.89 1.71
N VAL A 64 10.20 -4.10 0.61
CA VAL A 64 10.72 -4.37 -0.73
C VAL A 64 10.05 -3.38 -1.67
N VAL A 65 10.85 -2.54 -2.32
CA VAL A 65 10.38 -1.58 -3.33
C VAL A 65 10.84 -2.07 -4.69
N ILE A 66 9.89 -2.24 -5.60
CA ILE A 66 10.14 -2.64 -6.98
C ILE A 66 9.84 -1.42 -7.83
N TRP A 67 10.88 -0.80 -8.40
CA TRP A 67 10.75 0.48 -9.08
C TRP A 67 9.92 0.40 -10.37
N GLU A 68 9.93 -0.76 -11.01
CA GLU A 68 9.23 -1.05 -12.28
C GLU A 68 8.23 -2.19 -12.06
N GLY A 69 7.29 -1.99 -11.12
CA GLY A 69 6.30 -3.02 -10.73
C GLY A 69 5.17 -3.23 -11.76
N ILE A 70 4.78 -2.16 -12.44
CA ILE A 70 3.88 -2.14 -13.61
C ILE A 70 4.54 -1.26 -14.69
N SER A 71 4.09 -1.33 -15.94
CA SER A 71 4.62 -0.45 -16.98
C SER A 71 4.23 1.01 -16.73
N GLU A 72 5.07 1.94 -17.18
CA GLU A 72 4.83 3.38 -17.05
C GLU A 72 3.53 3.80 -17.75
N GLU A 73 3.29 3.31 -18.97
CA GLU A 73 2.06 3.53 -19.73
C GLU A 73 0.83 3.06 -18.93
N ARG A 74 0.91 1.88 -18.31
CA ARG A 74 -0.17 1.35 -17.48
C ARG A 74 -0.40 2.23 -16.26
N GLY A 75 0.68 2.68 -15.60
CA GLY A 75 0.62 3.61 -14.48
C GLY A 75 -0.07 4.92 -14.83
N HIS A 76 0.26 5.51 -15.99
CA HIS A 76 -0.37 6.74 -16.48
C HIS A 76 -1.86 6.55 -16.81
N SER A 77 -2.22 5.45 -17.49
CA SER A 77 -3.63 5.12 -17.76
C SER A 77 -4.41 4.99 -16.47
N LEU A 78 -3.91 4.21 -15.51
CA LEU A 78 -4.54 3.99 -14.22
C LEU A 78 -4.70 5.28 -13.42
N TYR A 79 -3.67 6.15 -13.41
CA TYR A 79 -3.77 7.44 -12.76
C TYR A 79 -4.93 8.25 -13.33
N LYS A 80 -5.03 8.37 -14.65
CA LYS A 80 -6.09 9.13 -15.33
C LYS A 80 -7.47 8.53 -15.10
N GLU A 81 -7.60 7.21 -15.24
CA GLU A 81 -8.87 6.49 -15.05
C GLU A 81 -9.37 6.64 -13.61
N LEU A 82 -8.53 6.38 -12.61
CA LEU A 82 -8.93 6.40 -11.21
C LEU A 82 -9.16 7.83 -10.69
N SER A 83 -8.31 8.79 -11.04
CA SER A 83 -8.45 10.19 -10.61
C SER A 83 -9.67 10.88 -11.21
N GLY A 84 -10.11 10.51 -12.41
CA GLY A 84 -11.36 11.00 -12.98
C GLY A 84 -12.60 10.27 -12.46
N LEU A 85 -12.47 9.00 -12.05
CA LEU A 85 -13.60 8.18 -11.65
C LEU A 85 -13.95 8.29 -10.16
N ILE A 86 -12.96 8.13 -9.27
CA ILE A 86 -13.24 7.93 -7.84
C ILE A 86 -13.72 9.20 -7.15
N PRO A 87 -13.06 10.38 -7.26
CA PRO A 87 -13.46 11.58 -6.52
C PRO A 87 -14.90 12.01 -6.80
N GLU A 88 -15.35 11.90 -8.06
CA GLU A 88 -16.70 12.30 -8.47
C GLU A 88 -17.78 11.28 -8.08
N ASN A 89 -17.41 10.02 -7.85
CA ASN A 89 -18.39 8.94 -7.76
C ASN A 89 -18.29 8.10 -6.48
N ALA A 90 -17.30 8.29 -5.62
CA ALA A 90 -17.10 7.48 -4.43
C ALA A 90 -17.27 8.28 -3.13
N ALA A 91 -17.83 7.66 -2.10
CA ALA A 91 -17.84 8.24 -0.76
C ALA A 91 -16.49 8.00 -0.07
N PRO A 92 -15.82 9.05 0.47
CA PRO A 92 -14.58 8.88 1.22
C PRO A 92 -14.76 7.96 2.43
N THR A 93 -13.77 7.10 2.66
CA THR A 93 -13.67 6.25 3.84
C THR A 93 -12.91 7.00 4.93
N ILE A 94 -13.60 7.31 6.04
CA ILE A 94 -12.99 7.96 7.20
C ILE A 94 -12.08 6.95 7.92
N ARG A 95 -10.77 7.25 7.99
CA ARG A 95 -9.78 6.43 8.70
C ARG A 95 -9.21 7.16 9.90
N ARG A 96 -8.89 6.41 10.97
CA ARG A 96 -8.22 6.96 12.16
C ARG A 96 -6.91 7.66 11.83
N CYS A 97 -6.15 7.14 10.86
CA CYS A 97 -4.89 7.73 10.43
C CYS A 97 -5.05 8.99 9.56
N GLY A 98 -6.27 9.45 9.28
CA GLY A 98 -6.48 10.70 8.54
C GLY A 98 -6.18 11.96 9.35
N LEU A 99 -6.02 11.83 10.67
CA LEU A 99 -5.73 12.94 11.59
C LEU A 99 -4.63 12.55 12.58
N ASN A 100 -3.99 13.55 13.17
CA ASN A 100 -3.10 13.41 14.31
C ASN A 100 -3.88 13.00 15.58
N ASP A 101 -3.16 12.61 16.64
CA ASP A 101 -3.77 12.13 17.89
C ASP A 101 -4.70 13.16 18.55
N SER A 102 -4.37 14.45 18.43
CA SER A 102 -5.20 15.55 18.96
C SER A 102 -6.38 15.91 18.07
N LYS A 103 -6.51 15.29 16.88
CA LYS A 103 -7.58 15.52 15.89
C LYS A 103 -7.74 16.99 15.49
N SER A 104 -6.62 17.70 15.39
CA SER A 104 -6.59 19.15 15.16
C SER A 104 -5.82 19.56 13.90
N CYS A 105 -5.10 18.64 13.26
CA CYS A 105 -4.34 18.96 12.05
C CYS A 105 -5.25 19.13 10.83
N ALA A 106 -4.80 19.94 9.86
CA ALA A 106 -5.39 20.08 8.54
C ALA A 106 -4.50 19.45 7.44
N CYS A 107 -3.84 18.32 7.73
CA CYS A 107 -2.90 17.68 6.79
C CYS A 107 -3.54 17.17 5.50
N GLN A 108 -4.86 17.00 5.46
CA GLN A 108 -5.57 16.67 4.23
C GLN A 108 -5.91 17.93 3.41
N GLY A 109 -5.70 19.14 3.93
CA GLY A 109 -6.31 20.36 3.42
C GLY A 109 -7.69 20.62 4.05
N VAL A 110 -8.17 21.86 3.84
CA VAL A 110 -9.45 22.35 4.42
C VAL A 110 -10.58 22.47 3.39
N GLY A 111 -10.26 22.37 2.09
CA GLY A 111 -11.26 22.43 1.03
C GLY A 111 -12.05 21.12 0.96
N GLU A 112 -13.38 21.20 0.99
CA GLU A 112 -14.25 20.02 1.00
C GLU A 112 -14.03 19.14 -0.25
N ASP A 113 -13.88 19.75 -1.43
CA ASP A 113 -13.74 19.05 -2.71
C ASP A 113 -12.29 18.79 -3.13
N THR A 114 -11.32 19.36 -2.41
CA THR A 114 -9.89 19.29 -2.78
C THR A 114 -9.02 18.62 -1.71
N CYS A 115 -9.63 18.18 -0.60
CA CYS A 115 -8.87 17.55 0.47
C CYS A 115 -8.42 16.13 0.10
N GLY A 116 -7.27 15.74 0.64
CA GLY A 116 -6.75 14.38 0.55
C GLY A 116 -7.71 13.36 1.15
N ALA A 117 -7.99 12.30 0.40
CA ALA A 117 -9.04 11.33 0.76
C ALA A 117 -8.61 9.89 0.50
N SER A 118 -9.21 8.97 1.26
CA SER A 118 -9.03 7.53 1.08
C SER A 118 -10.36 6.87 0.73
N PHE A 119 -10.36 5.92 -0.20
CA PHE A 119 -11.55 5.24 -0.68
C PHE A 119 -11.33 3.72 -0.64
N SER A 120 -12.07 3.01 0.22
CA SER A 120 -11.88 1.57 0.44
C SER A 120 -12.92 0.71 -0.28
N PHE A 121 -12.43 -0.23 -1.09
CA PHE A 121 -13.22 -1.18 -1.87
C PHE A 121 -12.85 -2.64 -1.53
N GLY A 122 -13.68 -3.58 -2.00
CA GLY A 122 -13.55 -4.99 -1.68
C GLY A 122 -14.06 -5.34 -0.29
N CYS A 123 -13.60 -6.48 0.22
CA CYS A 123 -13.95 -6.99 1.53
C CYS A 123 -13.04 -6.42 2.63
N SER A 124 -13.60 -6.29 3.82
CA SER A 124 -12.83 -5.98 5.04
C SER A 124 -13.39 -6.79 6.20
N TRP A 125 -12.54 -7.05 7.20
CA TRP A 125 -12.99 -7.67 8.44
C TRP A 125 -13.88 -6.70 9.22
N ASN A 126 -14.89 -7.24 9.89
CA ASN A 126 -15.81 -6.53 10.74
C ASN A 126 -16.00 -7.29 12.06
N MET A 127 -15.81 -6.58 13.18
CA MET A 127 -15.88 -7.15 14.51
C MET A 127 -17.25 -7.73 14.89
N TYR A 128 -18.34 -7.16 14.37
CA TYR A 128 -19.70 -7.62 14.69
C TYR A 128 -20.01 -9.02 14.17
N PHE A 129 -19.33 -9.43 13.10
CA PHE A 129 -19.47 -10.78 12.53
C PHE A 129 -18.25 -11.65 12.78
N ASN A 130 -17.20 -11.08 13.38
CA ASN A 130 -15.86 -11.64 13.41
C ASN A 130 -15.46 -12.25 12.04
N GLY A 131 -15.71 -11.48 10.97
CA GLY A 131 -15.69 -11.99 9.60
C GLY A 131 -15.87 -10.88 8.58
N CYS A 132 -16.23 -11.23 7.35
CA CYS A 132 -16.41 -10.24 6.28
C CYS A 132 -17.54 -9.25 6.62
N LYS A 133 -17.34 -7.96 6.33
CA LYS A 133 -18.39 -6.92 6.45
C LYS A 133 -19.66 -7.23 5.66
N PHE A 134 -19.55 -8.09 4.64
CA PHE A 134 -20.66 -8.52 3.78
C PHE A 134 -21.34 -9.81 4.25
N ALA A 135 -21.05 -10.34 5.45
CA ALA A 135 -21.59 -11.62 5.93
C ALA A 135 -23.13 -11.75 5.89
N ARG A 136 -23.88 -10.64 5.89
CA ARG A 136 -25.35 -10.61 5.79
C ARG A 136 -25.88 -10.03 4.47
N SER A 137 -24.99 -9.69 3.53
CA SER A 137 -25.37 -9.09 2.25
C SER A 137 -25.67 -10.17 1.22
N LYS A 138 -26.92 -10.24 0.74
CA LYS A 138 -27.31 -11.18 -0.34
C LYS A 138 -26.62 -10.86 -1.67
N SER A 139 -26.41 -9.58 -1.95
CA SER A 139 -25.73 -9.07 -3.15
C SER A 139 -24.70 -8.01 -2.74
N PRO A 140 -23.47 -8.42 -2.38
CA PRO A 140 -22.45 -7.50 -1.89
C PRO A 140 -21.90 -6.60 -3.01
N ARG A 141 -22.08 -5.29 -2.87
CA ARG A 141 -21.44 -4.27 -3.73
C ARG A 141 -20.04 -3.96 -3.21
N LYS A 142 -19.04 -4.74 -3.66
CA LYS A 142 -17.63 -4.58 -3.26
C LYS A 142 -17.01 -3.27 -3.74
N TYR A 143 -17.47 -2.76 -4.88
CA TYR A 143 -16.96 -1.57 -5.54
C TYR A 143 -17.97 -0.42 -5.50
N LYS A 144 -18.63 -0.25 -4.34
CA LYS A 144 -19.77 0.66 -4.19
C LYS A 144 -19.40 2.10 -4.55
N LEU A 145 -20.14 2.67 -5.49
CA LEU A 145 -20.12 4.08 -5.88
C LEU A 145 -21.49 4.74 -5.64
N LEU A 146 -21.51 6.07 -5.65
CA LEU A 146 -22.70 6.92 -5.67
C LEU A 146 -23.48 6.71 -6.97
N ASP A 147 -22.77 6.69 -8.10
CA ASP A 147 -23.30 6.28 -9.40
C ASP A 147 -23.04 4.78 -9.63
N SER A 148 -24.11 3.98 -9.49
CA SER A 148 -24.02 2.53 -9.66
C SER A 148 -23.65 2.09 -11.08
N SER A 149 -23.89 2.91 -12.11
CA SER A 149 -23.60 2.56 -13.50
C SER A 149 -22.10 2.46 -13.78
N LYS A 150 -21.26 3.09 -12.94
CA LYS A 150 -19.80 3.08 -13.08
C LYS A 150 -19.10 2.01 -12.24
N GLU A 151 -19.83 1.24 -11.42
CA GLU A 151 -19.23 0.23 -10.54
C GLU A 151 -18.51 -0.86 -11.30
N GLU A 152 -19.08 -1.34 -12.41
CA GLU A 152 -18.46 -2.37 -13.26
C GLU A 152 -17.13 -1.89 -13.84
N THR A 153 -17.05 -0.61 -14.19
CA THR A 153 -15.79 0.00 -14.68
C THR A 153 -14.74 0.01 -13.59
N LEU A 154 -15.09 0.44 -12.37
CA LEU A 154 -14.17 0.45 -11.24
C LEU A 154 -13.73 -0.96 -10.85
N GLU A 155 -14.67 -1.90 -10.79
CA GLU A 155 -14.43 -3.32 -10.52
C GLU A 155 -13.40 -3.86 -11.51
N ARG A 156 -13.64 -3.72 -12.82
CA ARG A 156 -12.71 -4.17 -13.86
C ARG A 156 -11.30 -3.60 -13.67
N ILE A 157 -11.18 -2.31 -13.32
CA ILE A 157 -9.88 -1.66 -13.11
C ILE A 157 -9.17 -2.28 -11.90
N LEU A 158 -9.84 -2.34 -10.73
CA LEU A 158 -9.23 -2.80 -9.49
C LEU A 158 -8.95 -4.31 -9.46
N GLU A 159 -9.85 -5.12 -10.01
CA GLU A 159 -9.64 -6.56 -10.25
C GLU A 159 -8.46 -6.79 -11.20
N GLY A 160 -8.34 -5.95 -12.25
CA GLY A 160 -7.22 -5.97 -13.19
C GLY A 160 -5.87 -5.68 -12.51
N ILE A 161 -5.80 -4.62 -11.69
CA ILE A 161 -4.59 -4.29 -10.92
C ILE A 161 -4.21 -5.43 -9.97
N ALA A 162 -5.18 -5.98 -9.23
CA ALA A 162 -4.95 -7.09 -8.32
C ALA A 162 -4.40 -8.34 -9.05
N THR A 163 -4.91 -8.60 -10.25
CA THR A 163 -4.46 -9.69 -11.13
C THR A 163 -3.02 -9.48 -11.58
N GLU A 164 -2.68 -8.29 -12.06
CA GLU A 164 -1.36 -7.94 -12.59
C GLU A 164 -0.28 -7.97 -11.50
N ILE A 165 -0.59 -7.50 -10.29
CA ILE A 165 0.36 -7.38 -9.18
C ILE A 165 0.60 -8.71 -8.46
N ALA A 166 -0.35 -9.64 -8.44
CA ALA A 166 -0.23 -10.87 -7.67
C ALA A 166 1.03 -11.72 -8.01
N PRO A 167 1.41 -11.92 -9.29
CA PRO A 167 2.69 -12.57 -9.64
C PRO A 167 3.93 -11.83 -9.12
N VAL A 168 3.92 -10.51 -9.11
CA VAL A 168 5.01 -9.69 -8.57
C VAL A 168 5.12 -9.89 -7.07
N TYR A 169 3.98 -9.86 -6.35
CA TYR A 169 3.94 -10.09 -4.91
C TYR A 169 4.43 -11.50 -4.54
N SER A 170 3.99 -12.53 -5.27
CA SER A 170 4.42 -13.92 -5.08
C SER A 170 5.94 -14.07 -5.17
N LYS A 171 6.59 -13.40 -6.13
CA LYS A 171 8.05 -13.39 -6.26
C LYS A 171 8.74 -12.57 -5.17
N ALA A 172 8.16 -11.43 -4.78
CA ALA A 172 8.75 -10.50 -3.80
C ALA A 172 8.81 -11.11 -2.39
N ALA A 173 7.69 -11.67 -1.94
CA ALA A 173 7.49 -12.14 -0.57
C ALA A 173 6.68 -13.45 -0.57
N PRO A 174 7.27 -14.56 -1.04
CA PRO A 174 6.55 -15.82 -1.29
C PRO A 174 5.89 -16.40 -0.03
N VAL A 175 6.51 -16.24 1.14
CA VAL A 175 5.94 -16.72 2.41
C VAL A 175 4.67 -15.96 2.77
N ALA A 176 4.69 -14.62 2.65
CA ALA A 176 3.53 -13.79 2.95
C ALA A 176 2.41 -14.00 1.92
N PHE A 177 2.78 -14.15 0.64
CA PHE A 177 1.85 -14.52 -0.42
C PHE A 177 1.16 -15.86 -0.13
N ALA A 178 1.94 -16.90 0.21
CA ALA A 178 1.40 -18.23 0.53
C ALA A 178 0.46 -18.20 1.75
N ASN A 179 0.80 -17.41 2.78
CA ASN A 179 -0.09 -17.21 3.92
C ASN A 179 -1.43 -16.60 3.48
N GLN A 180 -1.40 -15.59 2.60
CA GLN A 180 -2.60 -14.89 2.08
C GLN A 180 -3.45 -15.73 1.13
N THR A 181 -2.86 -16.68 0.41
CA THR A 181 -3.58 -17.58 -0.52
C THR A 181 -3.98 -18.92 0.11
N ARG A 182 -3.54 -19.23 1.34
CA ARG A 182 -3.84 -20.51 2.02
C ARG A 182 -5.32 -20.87 2.04
N GLU A 183 -6.18 -19.89 2.33
CA GLU A 183 -7.64 -20.06 2.39
C GLU A 183 -8.36 -19.51 1.15
N GLU A 184 -7.69 -19.38 0.01
CA GLU A 184 -8.27 -18.80 -1.21
C GLU A 184 -9.54 -19.54 -1.66
N ARG A 185 -9.55 -20.88 -1.59
CA ARG A 185 -10.71 -21.69 -1.97
C ARG A 185 -11.90 -21.46 -1.03
N ASN A 186 -11.66 -21.43 0.27
CA ASN A 186 -12.70 -21.26 1.28
C ASN A 186 -13.21 -19.82 1.35
N GLY A 187 -12.34 -18.85 1.07
CA GLY A 187 -12.65 -17.42 1.09
C GLY A 187 -12.78 -16.80 -0.30
N HIS A 188 -13.15 -17.58 -1.34
CA HIS A 188 -13.10 -17.16 -2.73
C HIS A 188 -13.86 -15.85 -3.00
N GLU A 189 -15.08 -15.73 -2.47
CA GLU A 189 -15.89 -14.52 -2.60
C GLU A 189 -15.29 -13.30 -1.87
N CYS A 190 -14.34 -13.50 -0.96
CA CYS A 190 -13.60 -12.45 -0.28
C CYS A 190 -12.20 -12.24 -0.87
N ARG A 191 -11.98 -12.64 -2.13
CA ARG A 191 -10.75 -12.33 -2.87
C ARG A 191 -11.02 -11.40 -4.05
N ILE A 192 -9.99 -10.64 -4.41
CA ILE A 192 -9.92 -9.80 -5.60
C ILE A 192 -8.74 -10.25 -6.47
N GLY A 193 -8.88 -10.08 -7.78
CA GLY A 193 -8.01 -10.54 -8.83
C GLY A 193 -8.41 -11.90 -9.40
N HIS A 194 -7.88 -12.19 -10.59
CA HIS A 194 -8.06 -13.44 -11.35
C HIS A 194 -6.72 -14.10 -11.70
N SER A 195 -5.66 -13.80 -10.93
CA SER A 195 -4.32 -14.31 -11.17
C SER A 195 -4.23 -15.84 -11.05
N ALA A 196 -3.59 -16.48 -12.03
CA ALA A 196 -3.38 -17.92 -12.03
C ALA A 196 -2.40 -18.40 -10.94
N VAL A 197 -1.54 -17.53 -10.39
CA VAL A 197 -0.63 -17.91 -9.29
C VAL A 197 -1.30 -17.83 -7.91
N GLY A 198 -2.55 -17.39 -7.84
CA GLY A 198 -3.33 -17.20 -6.61
C GLY A 198 -3.79 -15.76 -6.40
N ARG A 199 -4.78 -15.60 -5.53
CA ARG A 199 -5.49 -14.34 -5.21
C ARG A 199 -5.24 -13.94 -3.74
N PRO A 200 -4.16 -13.19 -3.46
CA PRO A 200 -3.76 -12.88 -2.09
C PRO A 200 -4.52 -11.70 -1.46
N PHE A 201 -5.29 -10.95 -2.25
CA PHE A 201 -5.89 -9.68 -1.84
C PHE A 201 -7.38 -9.86 -1.54
N SER A 202 -7.91 -9.09 -0.57
CA SER A 202 -9.32 -9.13 -0.15
C SER A 202 -10.01 -7.76 -0.29
N GLY A 203 -9.26 -6.69 -0.06
CA GLY A 203 -9.71 -5.31 -0.24
C GLY A 203 -8.58 -4.43 -0.74
N VAL A 204 -8.95 -3.27 -1.24
CA VAL A 204 -8.04 -2.25 -1.80
C VAL A 204 -8.48 -0.89 -1.30
N THR A 205 -7.53 -0.02 -0.95
CA THR A 205 -7.81 1.38 -0.62
C THR A 205 -7.06 2.28 -1.59
N CYS A 206 -7.78 3.14 -2.29
CA CYS A 206 -7.21 4.18 -3.12
C CYS A 206 -7.00 5.42 -2.25
N CYS A 207 -5.75 5.84 -2.09
CA CYS A 207 -5.37 7.05 -1.36
C CYS A 207 -5.02 8.13 -2.38
N MET A 208 -5.75 9.25 -2.38
CA MET A 208 -5.55 10.38 -3.29
C MET A 208 -5.15 11.59 -2.46
N ASP A 209 -3.89 12.01 -2.56
CA ASP A 209 -3.26 13.06 -1.76
C ASP A 209 -3.47 12.93 -0.24
N PHE A 210 -3.70 11.69 0.22
CA PHE A 210 -4.08 11.40 1.59
C PHE A 210 -2.86 11.29 2.50
N CYS A 211 -2.76 12.16 3.50
CA CYS A 211 -1.75 12.08 4.55
C CYS A 211 -2.13 11.01 5.58
N ALA A 212 -1.54 9.82 5.45
CA ALA A 212 -1.67 8.78 6.47
C ALA A 212 -0.73 9.06 7.65
N HIS A 213 -1.29 9.46 8.78
CA HIS A 213 -0.57 9.55 10.05
C HIS A 213 -0.04 8.19 10.49
N SER A 214 0.98 8.20 11.34
CA SER A 214 1.64 6.99 11.85
C SER A 214 0.63 6.00 12.43
N HIS A 215 0.58 4.80 11.84
CA HIS A 215 -0.37 3.76 12.24
C HIS A 215 0.17 2.36 11.91
N ARG A 216 -0.56 1.36 12.41
CA ARG A 216 -0.47 -0.03 11.95
C ARG A 216 -1.87 -0.47 11.57
N ASP A 217 -2.00 -1.19 10.46
CA ASP A 217 -3.26 -1.83 10.08
C ASP A 217 -3.50 -3.08 10.94
N LYS A 218 -3.95 -2.87 12.18
CA LYS A 218 -4.07 -3.92 13.21
C LYS A 218 -5.03 -5.07 12.85
N GLN A 219 -5.90 -4.86 11.88
CA GLN A 219 -6.89 -5.85 11.44
C GLN A 219 -6.46 -6.58 10.17
N ASN A 220 -5.26 -6.31 9.64
CA ASN A 220 -4.68 -7.11 8.58
C ASN A 220 -4.28 -8.48 9.13
N MET A 221 -4.26 -9.48 8.25
CA MET A 221 -3.95 -10.84 8.66
C MET A 221 -2.50 -11.00 9.11
N ASP A 222 -2.30 -11.85 10.12
CA ASP A 222 -0.99 -12.23 10.59
C ASP A 222 -0.20 -12.98 9.52
N GLY A 223 1.11 -12.70 9.45
CA GLY A 223 2.01 -13.32 8.49
C GLY A 223 1.78 -12.91 7.02
N GLY A 224 0.87 -11.96 6.75
CA GLY A 224 0.70 -11.34 5.44
C GLY A 224 1.59 -10.11 5.23
N ALA A 225 1.40 -9.44 4.09
CA ALA A 225 1.98 -8.14 3.78
C ALA A 225 1.01 -7.27 2.98
N THR A 226 1.18 -5.96 3.09
CA THR A 226 0.48 -4.98 2.25
C THR A 226 1.32 -4.68 1.02
N VAL A 227 0.68 -4.67 -0.16
CA VAL A 227 1.30 -4.19 -1.39
C VAL A 227 0.76 -2.81 -1.71
N VAL A 228 1.65 -1.85 -1.97
CA VAL A 228 1.31 -0.48 -2.35
C VAL A 228 1.73 -0.26 -3.80
N CYS A 229 0.75 -0.02 -4.68
CA CYS A 229 0.99 0.43 -6.05
C CYS A 229 0.92 1.95 -6.08
N THR A 230 2.03 2.60 -6.42
CA THR A 230 2.10 4.07 -6.47
C THR A 230 1.90 4.53 -7.90
N LEU A 231 0.90 5.39 -8.11
CA LEU A 231 0.61 6.01 -9.40
C LEU A 231 0.97 7.49 -9.30
N LEU A 232 1.91 7.94 -10.13
CA LEU A 232 2.36 9.32 -10.15
C LEU A 232 1.64 10.11 -11.23
N LYS A 233 1.47 11.40 -11.00
CA LYS A 233 0.92 12.34 -11.99
C LYS A 233 1.79 12.30 -13.26
N PRO A 234 1.22 12.00 -14.45
CA PRO A 234 1.97 11.97 -15.70
C PRO A 234 2.59 13.34 -16.06
N GLY A 235 3.74 13.31 -16.73
CA GLY A 235 4.35 14.51 -17.34
C GLY A 235 5.18 15.40 -16.40
N CYS A 236 5.38 15.00 -15.13
CA CYS A 236 6.21 15.75 -14.17
C CYS A 236 7.59 15.12 -14.01
N ALA A 237 8.55 15.47 -14.86
CA ALA A 237 9.95 15.00 -14.73
C ALA A 237 10.63 15.54 -13.46
N GLN A 238 10.23 16.73 -13.01
CA GLN A 238 10.58 17.32 -11.73
C GLN A 238 9.28 17.82 -11.09
N PRO A 239 8.68 17.06 -10.15
CA PRO A 239 7.45 17.48 -9.52
C PRO A 239 7.71 18.63 -8.53
N GLU A 240 6.79 19.59 -8.46
CA GLU A 240 6.82 20.67 -7.46
C GLU A 240 6.58 20.15 -6.03
N ASP A 241 5.86 19.04 -5.91
CA ASP A 241 5.54 18.38 -4.64
C ASP A 241 5.55 16.85 -4.79
N GLU A 242 5.83 16.14 -3.70
CA GLU A 242 5.85 14.67 -3.67
C GLU A 242 5.39 14.11 -2.32
N GLN A 243 4.76 12.93 -2.36
CA GLN A 243 4.40 12.20 -1.16
C GLN A 243 5.40 11.07 -0.87
N LEU A 244 5.84 10.98 0.39
CA LEU A 244 6.80 9.98 0.85
C LEU A 244 6.12 8.90 1.71
N HIS A 245 6.50 7.65 1.50
CA HIS A 245 6.19 6.57 2.45
C HIS A 245 7.25 6.53 3.56
N VAL A 246 6.84 6.69 4.81
CA VAL A 246 7.75 6.86 5.95
C VAL A 246 7.64 5.68 6.93
N LEU A 247 8.79 5.17 7.38
CA LEU A 247 8.90 4.24 8.51
C LEU A 247 9.37 5.01 9.76
N PRO A 248 8.47 5.57 10.58
CA PRO A 248 8.83 6.62 11.53
C PRO A 248 9.63 6.14 12.75
N LEU A 249 9.73 4.83 12.97
CA LEU A 249 10.45 4.22 14.10
C LEU A 249 11.83 3.67 13.71
N TYR A 250 12.31 4.02 12.51
CA TYR A 250 13.55 3.49 11.95
C TYR A 250 14.52 4.61 11.58
N GLN A 251 15.80 4.25 11.62
CA GLN A 251 16.90 5.07 11.14
C GLN A 251 17.76 4.24 10.18
N LEU A 252 18.34 4.89 9.17
CA LEU A 252 19.35 4.30 8.31
C LEU A 252 20.60 3.97 9.14
N LEU A 253 21.06 2.73 9.05
CA LEU A 253 22.36 2.37 9.60
C LEU A 253 23.43 2.95 8.68
N SER A 254 24.39 3.71 9.23
CA SER A 254 25.56 4.13 8.46
C SER A 254 26.27 2.88 7.92
N LYS A 255 26.71 2.96 6.66
CA LYS A 255 27.72 2.03 6.16
C LYS A 255 29.04 2.59 6.66
N ASP A 256 29.63 1.92 7.64
CA ASP A 256 31.02 2.18 8.04
C ASP A 256 31.95 1.89 6.84
#